data_AF-A0AAV3RXD3-F1
#
_entry.id   AF-A0AAV3RXD3-F1
#
_cell.length_a   1.000
_cell.length_b   1.000
_cell.length_c   1.000
_cell.angle_alpha   90.00
_cell.angle_beta   90.00
_cell.angle_gamma   90.00
#
_symmetry.space_group_name_H-M   'P 1'
#
loop_
_entity.id
_entity.type
_entity.pdbx_description
1 polymer ?
#
loop_
_entity_poly.entity_id
_entity_poly.type
_entity_poly.pdbx_seq_one_letter_code
_entity_poly.pdbx_strand_id
1 'polypeptide(L)'
;MVMHKNLEGPAVFEMLNSALELAHREKRVSEERNIRILIAQMHTVKGELNEALGKFEILINENPRDFRPYLCQGIIYSLVDKKKEAAERFEIYRSLVPEEFPQRGFLDDVVFAAKTDSRQQLGKELKS
;
A
#
# COMPACT_ATOMS: atom_id res chain seq x y z
N MET A 1 -11.14 5.69 -14.98
CA MET A 1 -11.12 7.05 -14.40
C MET A 1 -9.74 7.62 -14.70
N VAL A 2 -9.66 8.58 -15.63
CA VAL A 2 -8.39 9.17 -16.07
C VAL A 2 -7.98 10.15 -14.99
N MET A 3 -6.97 9.82 -14.17
CA MET A 3 -6.29 10.83 -13.39
C MET A 3 -5.64 11.79 -14.38
N HIS A 4 -6.16 13.01 -14.44
CA HIS A 4 -5.51 14.09 -15.17
C HIS A 4 -4.06 14.18 -14.67
N LYS A 5 -3.12 14.22 -15.61
CA LYS A 5 -1.70 14.48 -15.36
C LYS A 5 -1.53 15.92 -14.89
N ASN A 6 -2.08 16.26 -13.73
CA ASN A 6 -1.70 17.47 -13.05
C ASN A 6 -0.25 17.26 -12.58
N LEU A 7 0.57 18.29 -12.73
CA LEU A 7 1.96 18.35 -12.23
C LEU A 7 2.05 18.27 -10.69
N GLU A 8 1.02 17.73 -10.04
CA GLU A 8 0.86 17.60 -8.58
C GLU A 8 1.73 16.49 -8.01
N GLY A 9 2.10 15.47 -8.79
CA GLY A 9 2.95 14.37 -8.31
C GLY A 9 4.25 14.86 -7.66
N PRO A 10 5.10 15.65 -8.37
CA PRO A 10 6.31 16.23 -7.80
C PRO A 10 6.06 17.08 -6.54
N ALA A 11 5.07 17.98 -6.59
CA ALA A 11 4.74 18.85 -5.46
C ALA A 11 4.28 18.06 -4.22
N VAL A 12 3.50 16.98 -4.40
CA VAL A 12 3.05 16.12 -3.30
C VAL A 12 4.22 15.38 -2.67
N PHE A 13 5.19 14.89 -3.45
CA PHE A 13 6.40 14.28 -2.86
C PHE A 13 7.24 15.30 -2.10
N GLU A 14 7.40 16.51 -2.63
CA GLU A 14 8.11 17.59 -1.91
C GLU A 14 7.43 17.87 -0.57
N MET A 15 6.11 18.04 -0.56
CA MET A 15 5.35 18.27 0.68
C MET A 15 5.48 17.11 1.67
N LEU A 16 5.35 15.86 1.20
CA LEU A 16 5.47 14.68 2.06
C LEU A 16 6.90 14.52 2.62
N ASN A 17 7.93 14.80 1.82
CA ASN A 17 9.31 14.75 2.26
C ASN A 17 9.62 15.84 3.30
N SER A 18 9.14 17.08 3.07
CA SER A 18 9.28 18.15 4.08
C SER A 18 8.53 17.81 5.38
N ALA A 19 7.34 17.21 5.29
CA ALA A 19 6.60 16.74 6.45
C ALA A 19 7.35 15.60 7.18
N LEU A 20 8.00 14.71 6.43
CA LEU A 20 8.79 13.61 6.97
C LEU A 20 10.00 14.13 7.75
N GLU A 21 10.74 15.08 7.17
CA GLU A 21 11.89 15.72 7.84
C GLU A 21 11.48 16.44 9.12
N LEU A 22 10.35 17.15 9.09
CA LEU A 22 9.78 17.80 10.27
C LEU A 22 9.41 16.77 11.36
N ALA A 23 8.71 15.69 10.99
CA ALA A 23 8.32 14.64 11.92
C ALA A 23 9.54 13.97 12.55
N HIS A 24 10.56 13.68 11.74
CA HIS A 24 11.82 13.09 12.20
C HIS A 24 12.56 14.01 13.19
N ARG A 25 12.74 15.29 12.82
CA ARG A 25 13.40 16.29 13.67
C ARG A 25 12.70 16.47 15.01
N GLU A 26 11.38 16.45 15.01
CA GLU A 26 10.56 16.58 16.22
C GLU A 26 10.29 15.25 16.94
N LYS A 27 10.90 14.15 16.48
CA LYS A 27 10.74 12.80 17.05
C LYS A 27 9.29 12.33 17.13
N ARG A 28 8.47 12.76 16.16
CA ARG A 28 7.06 12.37 16.00
C ARG A 28 6.97 11.02 15.29
N VAL A 29 7.32 9.95 16.01
CA VAL A 29 7.51 8.59 15.45
C VAL A 29 6.26 8.06 14.72
N SER A 30 5.05 8.36 15.23
CA SER A 30 3.80 7.90 14.62
C SER A 30 3.57 8.58 13.27
N GLU A 31 3.74 9.90 13.24
CA GLU A 31 3.59 10.75 12.06
C GLU A 31 4.64 10.41 11.00
N GLU A 32 5.90 10.24 11.41
CA GLU A 32 7.00 9.83 10.54
C GLU A 32 6.66 8.53 9.81
N ARG A 33 6.19 7.51 10.55
CA ARG A 33 5.76 6.23 9.97
C ARG A 33 4.55 6.40 9.04
N ASN A 34 3.56 7.18 9.44
CA ASN A 34 2.35 7.42 8.64
C ASN A 34 2.69 8.13 7.32
N ILE A 35 3.57 9.11 7.34
CA ILE A 35 4.03 9.83 6.14
C ILE A 35 4.79 8.89 5.20
N ARG A 36 5.65 8.02 5.73
CA ARG A 36 6.36 7.00 4.92
C ARG A 36 5.42 6.01 4.25
N ILE A 37 4.34 5.61 4.94
CA ILE A 37 3.27 4.80 4.33
C ILE A 37 2.62 5.55 3.17
N LEU A 38 2.29 6.84 3.35
CA LEU A 38 1.70 7.67 2.29
C LEU A 38 2.62 7.80 1.08
N ILE A 39 3.92 8.03 1.30
CA ILE A 39 4.92 8.07 0.21
C ILE A 39 4.95 6.74 -0.56
N ALA A 40 4.93 5.59 0.13
CA ALA A 40 4.91 4.27 -0.51
C ALA A 40 3.61 4.03 -1.32
N GLN A 41 2.46 4.48 -0.80
CA GLN A 41 1.19 4.44 -1.52
C GLN A 41 1.19 5.34 -2.76
N MET A 42 1.81 6.53 -2.69
CA MET A 42 1.98 7.41 -3.85
C MET A 42 2.80 6.76 -4.97
N HIS A 43 3.89 6.06 -4.63
CA HIS A 43 4.63 5.26 -5.61
C HIS A 43 3.75 4.17 -6.24
N THR A 44 2.87 3.54 -5.45
CA THR A 44 1.91 2.53 -5.96
C THR A 44 0.95 3.15 -6.98
N VAL A 45 0.35 4.30 -6.65
CA VAL A 45 -0.58 5.02 -7.55
C VAL A 45 0.12 5.47 -8.84
N LYS A 46 1.40 5.82 -8.78
CA LYS A 46 2.22 6.15 -9.96
C LYS A 46 2.66 4.96 -10.80
N GLY A 47 2.39 3.72 -10.37
CA GLY A 47 2.86 2.50 -11.02
C GLY A 47 4.33 2.17 -10.73
N GLU A 48 4.98 2.87 -9.80
CA GLU A 48 6.35 2.62 -9.35
C GLU A 48 6.36 1.49 -8.31
N LEU A 49 5.86 0.31 -8.72
CA LEU A 49 5.51 -0.78 -7.80
C LEU A 49 6.69 -1.36 -7.04
N ASN A 50 7.86 -1.51 -7.69
CA ASN A 50 9.07 -2.01 -7.02
C ASN A 50 9.56 -1.04 -5.93
N GLU A 51 9.49 0.25 -6.20
CA GLU A 51 9.86 1.30 -5.24
C GLU A 51 8.91 1.29 -4.03
N ALA A 52 7.61 1.16 -4.29
CA ALA A 52 6.60 1.01 -3.25
C ALA A 52 6.86 -0.23 -2.38
N LEU A 53 7.09 -1.39 -2.99
CA LEU A 53 7.38 -2.65 -2.29
C LEU A 53 8.62 -2.53 -1.40
N GLY A 54 9.71 -1.93 -1.90
CA GLY A 54 10.92 -1.70 -1.11
C GLY A 54 10.68 -0.82 0.10
N LYS A 55 9.92 0.27 -0.06
CA LYS A 55 9.53 1.15 1.05
C LYS A 55 8.66 0.44 2.09
N PHE A 56 7.70 -0.37 1.65
CA PHE A 56 6.88 -1.18 2.56
C PHE A 56 7.71 -2.22 3.31
N GLU A 57 8.71 -2.83 2.66
CA GLU A 57 9.58 -3.81 3.31
C GLU A 57 10.43 -3.17 4.43
N ILE A 58 10.94 -1.96 4.22
CA ILE A 58 11.65 -1.22 5.28
C ILE A 58 10.70 -0.97 6.47
N LEU A 59 9.46 -0.53 6.21
CA LEU A 59 8.46 -0.30 7.26
C LEU A 59 8.11 -1.58 8.04
N ILE A 60 8.06 -2.72 7.35
CA ILE A 60 7.84 -4.03 7.97
C ILE A 60 9.02 -4.40 8.88
N ASN A 61 10.25 -4.22 8.42
CA ASN A 61 11.45 -4.55 9.20
C ASN A 61 11.55 -3.70 10.48
N GLU A 62 11.09 -2.46 10.45
CA GLU A 62 11.06 -1.58 11.62
C GLU A 62 9.90 -1.87 12.57
N ASN A 63 8.71 -2.19 12.04
CA ASN A 63 7.55 -2.53 12.85
C ASN A 63 6.73 -3.67 12.21
N PRO A 64 7.08 -4.93 12.48
CA PRO A 64 6.37 -6.10 11.92
C PRO A 64 4.92 -6.22 12.39
N ARG A 65 4.50 -5.44 13.40
CA ARG A 65 3.11 -5.41 13.90
C ARG A 65 2.24 -4.37 13.22
N ASP A 66 2.82 -3.50 12.39
CA ASP A 66 2.01 -2.61 11.55
C ASP A 66 1.37 -3.42 10.42
N PHE A 67 0.05 -3.58 10.45
CA PHE A 67 -0.67 -4.35 9.43
C PHE A 67 -0.71 -3.66 8.06
N ARG A 68 -0.52 -2.33 8.01
CA ARG A 68 -0.78 -1.51 6.81
C ARG A 68 0.17 -1.80 5.65
N PRO A 69 1.49 -1.96 5.85
CA PRO A 69 2.41 -2.37 4.80
C PRO A 69 2.04 -3.72 4.16
N TYR A 70 1.61 -4.72 4.96
CA TYR A 70 1.19 -6.02 4.44
C TYR A 70 -0.05 -5.92 3.57
N LEU A 71 -1.06 -5.14 3.97
CA LEU A 71 -2.24 -4.87 3.15
C LEU A 71 -1.84 -4.25 1.80
N CYS A 72 -0.96 -3.24 1.83
CA CYS A 72 -0.50 -2.57 0.61
C CYS A 72 0.32 -3.50 -0.30
N GLN A 73 1.24 -4.31 0.27
CA GLN A 73 1.97 -5.33 -0.50
C GLN A 73 1.01 -6.34 -1.14
N GLY A 74 -0.04 -6.78 -0.43
CA GLY A 74 -1.06 -7.68 -0.97
C GLY A 74 -1.82 -7.09 -2.16
N ILE A 75 -2.17 -5.80 -2.08
CA ILE A 75 -2.79 -5.06 -3.19
C ILE A 75 -1.83 -4.99 -4.39
N ILE A 76 -0.57 -4.59 -4.16
CA ILE A 76 0.44 -4.48 -5.23
C ILE A 76 0.64 -5.84 -5.92
N TYR A 77 0.81 -6.92 -5.14
CA TYR A 77 0.96 -8.26 -5.71
C TYR A 77 -0.28 -8.71 -6.49
N SER A 78 -1.48 -8.31 -6.05
CA SER A 78 -2.71 -8.58 -6.82
C SER A 78 -2.72 -7.83 -8.16
N LEU A 79 -2.25 -6.57 -8.19
CA LEU A 79 -2.16 -5.77 -9.42
C LEU A 79 -1.20 -6.37 -10.46
N VAL A 80 -0.17 -7.10 -10.04
CA VAL A 80 0.81 -7.76 -10.94
C VAL A 80 0.60 -9.27 -11.07
N ASP A 81 -0.62 -9.72 -10.78
CA ASP A 81 -1.08 -11.12 -10.83
C ASP A 81 -0.25 -12.15 -10.02
N LYS A 82 0.48 -11.68 -9.01
CA LYS A 82 1.21 -12.52 -8.06
C LYS A 82 0.30 -13.02 -6.95
N LYS A 83 -0.65 -13.89 -7.34
CA LYS A 83 -1.76 -14.35 -6.48
C LYS A 83 -1.31 -15.04 -5.20
N LYS A 84 -0.21 -15.80 -5.23
CA LYS A 84 0.31 -16.52 -4.06
C LYS A 84 0.88 -15.54 -3.05
N GLU A 85 1.78 -14.66 -3.51
CA GLU A 85 2.39 -13.62 -2.68
C GLU A 85 1.33 -12.67 -2.13
N ALA A 86 0.32 -12.30 -2.93
CA ALA A 86 -0.80 -11.50 -2.47
C ALA A 86 -1.57 -12.17 -1.33
N ALA A 87 -1.89 -13.47 -1.48
CA ALA A 87 -2.60 -14.23 -0.46
C ALA A 87 -1.81 -14.29 0.86
N GLU A 88 -0.50 -14.60 0.80
CA GLU A 88 0.38 -14.62 1.97
C GLU A 88 0.36 -13.28 2.71
N ARG A 89 0.46 -12.15 1.99
CA ARG A 89 0.43 -10.82 2.61
C ARG A 89 -0.91 -10.48 3.22
N PHE A 90 -2.02 -10.87 2.58
CA PHE A 90 -3.35 -10.66 3.15
C PHE A 90 -3.61 -11.50 4.40
N GLU A 91 -3.08 -12.73 4.48
CA GLU A 91 -3.19 -13.54 5.69
C GLU A 91 -2.41 -12.94 6.87
N ILE A 92 -1.19 -12.44 6.63
CA ILE A 92 -0.43 -11.71 7.66
C ILE A 92 -1.19 -10.46 8.10
N TYR A 93 -1.64 -9.63 7.15
CA TYR A 93 -2.46 -8.46 7.41
C TYR A 93 -3.66 -8.79 8.32
N ARG A 94 -4.44 -9.83 8.00
CA ARG A 94 -5.61 -10.25 8.78
C ARG A 94 -5.26 -10.69 10.20
N SER A 95 -4.12 -11.34 10.38
CA SER A 95 -3.66 -11.78 11.70
C SER A 95 -3.25 -10.63 12.63
N LEU A 96 -2.90 -9.47 12.04
CA LEU A 96 -2.41 -8.29 12.77
C LEU A 96 -3.49 -7.24 13.04
N VAL A 97 -4.61 -7.26 12.30
CA VAL A 97 -5.71 -6.31 12.53
C VAL A 97 -6.48 -6.68 13.79
N PRO A 98 -6.64 -5.75 14.76
CA PRO A 98 -7.47 -5.98 15.94
C PRO A 98 -8.92 -6.31 15.57
N GLU A 99 -9.57 -7.17 16.37
CA GLU A 99 -10.93 -7.61 16.06
C GLU A 99 -11.93 -6.45 16.07
N GLU A 100 -11.76 -5.51 17.00
CA GLU A 100 -12.60 -4.32 17.18
C GLU A 100 -12.20 -3.14 16.29
N PHE A 101 -11.32 -3.34 15.29
CA PHE A 101 -10.87 -2.26 14.43
C PHE A 101 -12.05 -1.65 13.65
N PRO A 102 -12.40 -0.35 13.85
CA PRO A 102 -13.68 0.17 13.39
C PRO A 102 -13.89 0.12 11.87
N GLN A 103 -12.80 0.13 11.08
CA GLN A 103 -12.85 0.09 9.62
C GLN A 103 -12.60 -1.31 9.03
N ARG A 104 -12.67 -2.38 9.84
CA ARG A 104 -12.36 -3.75 9.37
C ARG A 104 -13.17 -4.18 8.15
N GLY A 105 -14.48 -3.92 8.14
CA GLY A 105 -15.35 -4.24 6.99
C GLY A 105 -14.91 -3.55 5.69
N PHE A 106 -14.52 -2.28 5.77
CA PHE A 106 -13.98 -1.55 4.61
C PHE A 106 -12.68 -2.21 4.10
N LEU A 107 -11.80 -2.65 5.00
CA LEU A 107 -10.56 -3.30 4.59
C LEU A 107 -10.82 -4.69 3.97
N ASP A 108 -11.84 -5.41 4.43
CA ASP A 108 -12.25 -6.68 3.80
C ASP A 108 -12.78 -6.47 2.38
N ASP A 109 -13.54 -5.40 2.14
CA ASP A 109 -14.00 -5.01 0.80
C ASP A 109 -12.81 -4.67 -0.12
N VAL A 110 -11.79 -3.97 0.39
CA VAL A 110 -10.56 -3.67 -0.35
C VAL A 110 -9.84 -4.96 -0.76
N VAL A 111 -9.68 -5.91 0.17
CA VAL A 111 -9.05 -7.21 -0.14
C VAL A 111 -9.88 -8.01 -1.15
N PHE A 112 -11.21 -7.98 -1.03
CA PHE A 112 -12.10 -8.64 -1.98
C PHE A 112 -11.99 -8.05 -3.39
N ALA A 113 -11.96 -6.72 -3.51
CA ALA A 113 -11.78 -6.02 -4.78
C ALA A 113 -10.44 -6.38 -5.43
N ALA A 114 -9.34 -6.29 -4.67
CA ALA A 114 -8.00 -6.62 -5.17
C ALA A 114 -7.92 -8.06 -5.73
N LYS A 115 -8.57 -9.02 -5.06
CA LYS A 115 -8.63 -10.42 -5.51
C LYS A 115 -9.52 -10.63 -6.75
N THR A 116 -10.57 -9.82 -6.90
CA THR A 116 -11.54 -9.96 -7.99
C THR A 116 -11.04 -9.32 -9.28
N ASP A 117 -10.41 -8.15 -9.19
CA ASP A 117 -9.87 -7.44 -10.34
C ASP A 117 -8.73 -8.23 -11.00
N SER A 118 -7.83 -8.85 -10.21
CA SER A 118 -6.80 -9.78 -10.71
C SER A 118 -7.40 -10.95 -11.51
N ARG A 119 -8.56 -11.50 -11.08
CA ARG A 119 -9.23 -12.59 -11.81
C ARG A 119 -9.81 -12.13 -13.14
N GLN A 120 -10.40 -10.93 -13.19
CA GLN A 120 -10.97 -10.38 -14.42
C GLN A 120 -9.89 -10.04 -15.45
N GLN A 121 -8.73 -9.52 -15.01
CA GLN A 121 -7.63 -9.17 -15.90
C GLN A 121 -7.00 -10.41 -16.54
N LEU A 122 -6.70 -11.45 -15.76
CA LEU A 122 -6.19 -12.73 -16.28
C LEU A 122 -7.18 -13.36 -17.29
N GLY A 123 -8.48 -13.29 -17.01
CA GLY A 123 -9.51 -13.83 -17.92
C GLY A 123 -9.62 -13.10 -19.25
N LYS A 124 -9.19 -11.82 -19.33
CA LYS A 124 -9.11 -11.05 -20.58
C LYS A 124 -7.85 -11.38 -21.36
N GLU A 125 -6.71 -11.52 -20.68
CA GLU A 125 -5.43 -11.87 -21.33
C GLU A 125 -5.45 -13.28 -21.93
N LEU A 126 -6.10 -14.25 -21.29
CA LEU A 126 -6.24 -15.61 -21.82
C LEU A 126 -7.22 -15.74 -23.01
N LYS A 127 -7.99 -14.69 -23.30
CA LYS A 127 -8.97 -14.65 -24.41
C LYS A 127 -8.52 -13.75 -25.56
N SER A 128 -7.36 -13.09 -25.42
CA SER A 128 -6.69 -12.30 -26.45
C SER A 128 -5.63 -13.11 -27.17
#